data_AF-A0A454XX47-F1
#
_entry.id   AF-A0A454XX47-F1
#
_cell.length_a   1.000
_cell.length_b   1.000
_cell.length_c   1.000
_cell.angle_alpha   90.00
_cell.angle_beta   90.00
_cell.angle_gamma   90.00
#
_symmetry.space_group_name_H-M   'P 1'
#
loop_
_entity.id
_entity.type
_entity.pdbx_description
1 polymer ?
#
loop_
_entity_poly.entity_id
_entity_poly.type
_entity_poly.pdbx_seq_one_letter_code
_entity_poly.pdbx_strand_id
1 'polypeptide(L)'
;MDLFLLMFATFMHPVDSCTPTSSITVPTPILPTCSVGCDPFIFTNDYNLVTVASTNAMGCDVLTLTCAAGPPYTIAEITYNTVNMLTDGGTGTVQMVVTCNAAGTTFAYMGTDVTQIMCNLT
;
A
#
# COMPACT_ATOMS: atom_id res chain seq x y z
N MET A 1 84.20 8.15 -2.13
CA MET A 1 83.11 7.52 -2.91
C MET A 1 81.94 7.38 -1.98
N ASP A 2 81.25 8.49 -1.73
CA ASP A 2 80.10 8.57 -0.83
C ASP A 2 78.85 8.68 -1.70
N LEU A 3 78.20 7.55 -1.93
CA LEU A 3 77.01 7.44 -2.77
C LEU A 3 75.93 6.72 -1.97
N PHE A 4 75.50 7.30 -0.84
CA PHE A 4 74.48 6.66 0.00
C PHE A 4 73.69 7.65 0.86
N LEU A 5 73.20 8.78 0.34
CA LEU A 5 72.35 9.64 1.21
C LEU A 5 71.41 10.68 0.58
N LEU A 6 70.97 10.57 -0.68
CA LEU A 6 70.02 11.54 -1.25
C LEU A 6 68.98 10.92 -2.18
N MET A 7 68.02 10.17 -1.63
CA MET A 7 66.72 9.91 -2.28
C MET A 7 65.60 9.84 -1.23
N PHE A 8 65.35 10.97 -0.56
CA PHE A 8 64.15 11.19 0.24
C PHE A 8 63.55 12.53 -0.18
N ALA A 9 62.82 12.56 -1.29
CA ALA A 9 61.79 13.57 -1.56
C ALA A 9 61.05 13.22 -2.86
N THR A 10 59.73 13.42 -2.83
CA THR A 10 58.78 13.34 -3.97
C THR A 10 58.44 11.90 -4.37
N PHE A 11 57.21 11.41 -4.35
CA PHE A 11 55.90 12.02 -4.64
C PHE A 11 54.83 11.35 -3.76
N MET A 12 54.24 12.09 -2.81
CA MET A 12 52.94 11.71 -2.27
C MET A 12 51.88 12.22 -3.23
N HIS A 13 51.34 11.31 -4.05
CA HIS A 13 50.14 11.60 -4.84
C HIS A 13 48.95 11.75 -3.89
N PRO A 14 48.12 12.81 -4.00
CA PRO A 14 46.85 12.85 -3.30
C PRO A 14 46.01 11.69 -3.82
N VAL A 15 45.65 10.76 -2.93
CA VAL A 15 44.58 9.81 -3.23
C VAL A 15 43.29 10.61 -3.21
N ASP A 16 42.82 11.01 -4.39
CA ASP A 16 41.44 11.44 -4.56
C ASP A 16 40.57 10.30 -4.04
N SER A 17 39.94 10.55 -2.90
CA SER A 17 38.99 9.66 -2.28
C SER A 17 37.76 9.63 -3.18
N CYS A 18 37.81 8.79 -4.22
CA CYS A 18 36.64 8.30 -4.91
C CYS A 18 35.89 7.40 -3.91
N THR A 19 35.25 8.02 -2.91
CA THR A 19 34.11 7.38 -2.28
C THR A 19 33.07 7.26 -3.39
N PRO A 20 32.69 6.03 -3.80
CA PRO A 20 31.46 5.90 -4.55
C PRO A 20 30.41 6.44 -3.61
N THR A 21 29.84 7.60 -3.93
CA THR A 21 28.52 7.93 -3.42
C THR A 21 27.63 6.89 -4.10
N SER A 22 27.51 5.73 -3.47
CA SER A 22 26.43 4.80 -3.78
C SER A 22 25.18 5.58 -3.46
N SER A 23 24.64 6.28 -4.45
CA SER A 23 23.26 6.72 -4.46
C SER A 23 22.40 5.47 -4.58
N ILE A 24 22.41 4.66 -3.52
CA ILE A 24 21.35 3.69 -3.29
C ILE A 24 20.16 4.57 -2.97
N THR A 25 19.39 4.89 -4.01
CA THR A 25 18.00 5.26 -3.82
C THR A 25 17.40 4.08 -3.09
N VAL A 26 17.20 4.20 -1.78
CA VAL A 26 16.35 3.26 -1.04
C VAL A 26 15.06 3.26 -1.85
N PRO A 27 14.65 2.13 -2.47
CA PRO A 27 13.40 2.09 -3.18
C PRO A 27 12.34 2.52 -2.17
N THR A 28 11.65 3.62 -2.44
CA THR A 28 10.43 3.93 -1.71
C THR A 28 9.58 2.67 -1.75
N PRO A 29 9.03 2.21 -0.62
CA PRO A 29 8.12 1.08 -0.63
C PRO A 29 7.04 1.38 -1.67
N ILE A 30 7.01 0.61 -2.75
CA ILE A 30 6.03 0.79 -3.81
C ILE A 30 4.74 0.26 -3.20
N LEU A 31 3.87 1.17 -2.74
CA LEU A 31 2.57 0.76 -2.23
C LEU A 31 1.83 0.12 -3.42
N PRO A 32 1.39 -1.14 -3.31
CA PRO A 32 0.73 -1.81 -4.42
C PRO A 32 -0.54 -1.06 -4.78
N THR A 33 -0.67 -0.71 -6.05
CA THR A 33 -1.81 0.03 -6.58
C THR A 33 -2.88 -0.95 -7.05
N CYS A 34 -4.13 -0.48 -7.17
CA CYS A 34 -5.22 -1.33 -7.68
C CYS A 34 -4.97 -1.84 -9.11
N SER A 35 -4.16 -1.15 -9.92
CA SER A 35 -3.75 -1.63 -11.24
C SER A 35 -2.73 -2.77 -11.22
N VAL A 36 -2.00 -2.96 -10.12
CA VAL A 36 -0.94 -3.98 -10.01
C VAL A 36 -1.45 -5.23 -9.28
N GLY A 37 -2.42 -5.09 -8.39
CA GLY A 37 -3.02 -6.21 -7.68
C GLY A 37 -4.36 -5.85 -7.04
N CYS A 38 -5.14 -6.89 -6.77
CA CYS A 38 -6.40 -6.78 -6.02
C CYS A 38 -6.22 -6.90 -4.51
N ASP A 39 -4.97 -6.87 -4.03
CA ASP A 39 -4.70 -6.97 -2.61
C ASP A 39 -5.12 -5.66 -1.93
N PRO A 40 -6.02 -5.73 -0.96
CA PRO A 40 -6.46 -4.55 -0.29
C PRO A 40 -5.55 -4.22 0.89
N PHE A 41 -4.40 -3.62 0.60
CA PHE A 41 -3.49 -3.07 1.60
C PHE A 41 -4.15 -1.98 2.49
N ILE A 42 -5.32 -1.51 2.09
CA ILE A 42 -6.10 -0.43 2.69
C ILE A 42 -7.01 -0.94 3.84
N PHE A 43 -7.19 -2.26 3.97
CA PHE A 43 -8.12 -2.83 4.94
C PHE A 43 -7.35 -3.25 6.19
N THR A 44 -7.70 -2.67 7.33
CA THR A 44 -7.30 -3.26 8.61
C THR A 44 -7.87 -4.67 8.66
N ASN A 45 -7.03 -5.68 8.88
CA ASN A 45 -7.43 -7.10 8.94
C ASN A 45 -8.64 -7.27 9.87
N ASP A 46 -9.82 -7.28 9.29
CA ASP A 46 -11.07 -7.50 9.97
C ASP A 46 -11.57 -8.86 9.53
N TYR A 47 -11.59 -9.81 10.46
CA TYR A 47 -11.98 -11.19 10.18
C TYR A 47 -13.43 -11.30 9.68
N ASN A 48 -14.23 -10.25 9.86
CA ASN A 48 -15.62 -10.19 9.40
C ASN A 48 -15.77 -9.53 8.02
N LEU A 49 -14.67 -9.08 7.41
CA LEU A 49 -14.64 -8.47 6.09
C LEU A 49 -14.12 -9.48 5.05
N VAL A 50 -15.02 -9.96 4.20
CA VAL A 50 -14.69 -10.81 3.05
C VAL A 50 -14.52 -9.94 1.81
N THR A 51 -13.48 -10.19 1.04
CA THR A 51 -13.17 -9.43 -0.17
C THR A 51 -13.20 -10.36 -1.38
N VAL A 52 -13.91 -9.95 -2.42
CA VAL A 52 -14.00 -10.65 -3.70
C VAL A 52 -13.59 -9.69 -4.80
N ALA A 53 -12.52 -10.03 -5.51
CA ALA A 53 -11.98 -9.17 -6.55
C ALA A 53 -12.38 -9.63 -7.96
N SER A 54 -12.50 -8.67 -8.85
CA SER A 54 -12.65 -8.86 -10.30
C SER A 54 -11.49 -8.17 -11.01
N THR A 55 -10.92 -8.85 -11.99
CA THR A 55 -9.80 -8.35 -12.79
C THR A 55 -10.22 -8.14 -14.24
N ASN A 56 -9.57 -7.18 -14.90
CA ASN A 56 -9.65 -6.96 -16.33
C ASN A 56 -8.23 -6.99 -16.95
N ALA A 57 -8.12 -6.65 -18.24
CA ALA A 57 -6.84 -6.64 -18.94
C ALA A 57 -5.80 -5.66 -18.36
N MET A 58 -6.22 -4.71 -17.51
CA MET A 58 -5.40 -3.66 -16.92
C MET A 58 -5.08 -3.90 -15.43
N GLY A 59 -5.56 -4.98 -14.82
CA GLY A 59 -5.33 -5.30 -13.40
C GLY A 59 -6.62 -5.49 -12.62
N CYS A 60 -6.65 -5.04 -11.37
CA CYS A 60 -7.88 -5.08 -10.58
C CYS A 60 -8.87 -4.04 -11.08
N ASP A 61 -10.09 -4.46 -11.34
CA ASP A 61 -11.17 -3.58 -11.79
C ASP A 61 -12.07 -3.22 -10.61
N VAL A 62 -12.60 -4.25 -9.94
CA VAL A 62 -13.61 -4.10 -8.90
C VAL A 62 -13.26 -4.96 -7.68
N LEU A 63 -13.47 -4.41 -6.49
CA LEU A 63 -13.45 -5.13 -5.22
C LEU A 63 -14.85 -5.07 -4.60
N THR A 64 -15.44 -6.23 -4.36
CA THR A 64 -16.67 -6.37 -3.58
C THR A 64 -16.29 -6.74 -2.16
N LEU A 65 -16.73 -5.92 -1.22
CA LEU A 65 -16.44 -6.03 0.19
C LEU A 65 -17.71 -6.41 0.91
N THR A 66 -17.66 -7.47 1.70
CA THR A 66 -18.81 -7.96 2.45
C THR A 66 -18.44 -7.99 3.91
N CYS A 67 -19.12 -7.16 4.71
CA CYS A 67 -19.04 -7.18 6.16
C CYS A 67 -20.27 -7.93 6.69
N ALA A 68 -20.05 -9.02 7.41
CA ALA A 68 -21.12 -9.87 7.90
C ALA A 68 -21.05 -10.02 9.43
N ALA A 69 -22.17 -9.76 10.09
CA ALA A 69 -22.34 -9.99 11.51
C ALA A 69 -22.49 -11.50 11.78
N GLY A 70 -21.70 -12.00 12.72
CA GLY A 70 -21.89 -13.30 13.35
C GLY A 70 -22.40 -13.13 14.78
N PRO A 71 -23.04 -14.16 15.38
CA PRO A 71 -23.48 -14.11 16.77
C PRO A 71 -22.35 -13.67 17.72
N PRO A 72 -22.59 -12.77 18.69
CA PRO A 72 -23.88 -12.24 19.12
C PRO A 72 -24.39 -11.01 18.36
N TYR A 73 -23.64 -10.51 17.37
CA TYR A 73 -24.00 -9.31 16.62
C TYR A 73 -25.09 -9.59 15.60
N THR A 74 -25.89 -8.57 15.31
CA THR A 74 -27.01 -8.65 14.36
C THR A 74 -26.97 -7.55 13.31
N ILE A 75 -26.16 -6.52 13.53
CA ILE A 75 -25.98 -5.39 12.63
C ILE A 75 -24.53 -5.38 12.15
N ALA A 76 -24.34 -5.23 10.84
CA ALA A 76 -23.05 -5.04 10.20
C ALA A 76 -22.96 -3.66 9.54
N GLU A 77 -21.81 -3.02 9.67
CA GLU A 77 -21.54 -1.70 9.12
C GLU A 77 -20.16 -1.66 8.46
N ILE A 78 -20.05 -1.00 7.30
CA ILE A 78 -18.78 -0.66 6.69
C ILE A 78 -18.54 0.82 6.89
N THR A 79 -17.51 1.14 7.68
CA THR A 79 -17.00 2.52 7.81
C THR A 79 -15.83 2.70 6.86
N TYR A 80 -15.89 3.72 5.98
CA TYR A 80 -14.79 4.07 5.08
C TYR A 80 -14.34 5.52 5.26
N ASN A 81 -13.03 5.74 5.11
CA ASN A 81 -12.37 7.02 5.34
C ASN A 81 -12.72 7.65 6.70
N THR A 82 -12.96 6.81 7.73
CA THR A 82 -13.34 7.18 9.11
C THR A 82 -14.68 7.89 9.32
N VAL A 83 -15.33 8.39 8.27
CA VAL A 83 -16.50 9.28 8.40
C VAL A 83 -17.75 8.77 7.72
N ASN A 84 -17.61 7.93 6.69
CA ASN A 84 -18.75 7.47 5.91
C ASN A 84 -19.12 6.05 6.31
N MET A 85 -20.41 5.75 6.35
CA MET A 85 -20.92 4.49 6.86
C MET A 85 -21.96 3.90 5.91
N LEU A 86 -21.87 2.59 5.70
CA LEU A 86 -22.92 1.77 5.10
C LEU A 86 -23.41 0.82 6.18
N THR A 87 -24.71 0.79 6.46
CA THR A 87 -25.33 -0.11 7.43
C THR A 87 -26.23 -1.11 6.72
N ASP A 88 -26.26 -2.33 7.21
CA ASP A 88 -27.00 -3.48 6.66
C ASP A 88 -28.55 -3.40 6.74
N GLY A 89 -29.08 -2.41 7.45
CA GLY A 89 -30.51 -2.28 7.73
C GLY A 89 -31.09 -3.40 8.59
N GLY A 90 -30.27 -4.11 9.38
CA GLY A 90 -30.68 -5.22 10.26
C GLY A 90 -30.69 -6.60 9.60
N THR A 91 -30.01 -6.77 8.46
CA THR A 91 -29.90 -8.06 7.77
C THR A 91 -28.74 -8.93 8.26
N GLY A 92 -27.85 -8.37 9.06
CA GLY A 92 -26.57 -8.96 9.48
C GLY A 92 -25.49 -8.89 8.39
N THR A 93 -25.70 -8.21 7.26
CA THR A 93 -24.69 -8.16 6.18
C THR A 93 -24.79 -6.87 5.36
N VAL A 94 -23.66 -6.21 5.15
CA VAL A 94 -23.55 -5.04 4.27
C VAL A 94 -22.46 -5.26 3.22
N GLN A 95 -22.72 -4.77 2.01
CA GLN A 95 -21.78 -4.83 0.89
C GLN A 95 -21.39 -3.45 0.38
N MET A 96 -20.11 -3.30 0.05
CA MET A 96 -19.55 -2.11 -0.58
C MET A 96 -18.75 -2.54 -1.82
N VAL A 97 -19.06 -1.94 -2.97
CA VAL A 97 -18.40 -2.25 -4.24
C VAL A 97 -17.52 -1.08 -4.65
N VAL A 98 -16.20 -1.26 -4.61
CA VAL A 98 -15.23 -0.23 -4.95
C VAL A 98 -14.59 -0.53 -6.30
N THR A 99 -14.30 0.51 -7.08
CA THR A 99 -13.73 0.39 -8.43
C THR A 99 -12.35 1.02 -8.47
N CYS A 100 -11.39 0.41 -9.14
CA CYS A 100 -10.08 1.01 -9.36
C CYS A 100 -10.26 2.32 -10.14
N ASN A 101 -9.69 3.41 -9.63
CA ASN A 101 -9.83 4.71 -10.27
C ASN A 101 -9.12 4.72 -11.64
N ALA A 102 -9.44 5.71 -12.47
CA ALA A 102 -8.86 5.81 -13.82
C ALA A 102 -7.33 5.98 -13.83
N ALA A 103 -6.75 6.45 -12.72
CA ALA A 103 -5.31 6.55 -12.54
C ALA A 103 -4.65 5.20 -12.22
N GLY A 104 -5.42 4.16 -11.89
CA GLY A 104 -4.92 2.85 -11.49
C GLY A 104 -4.28 2.84 -10.10
N THR A 105 -4.45 3.89 -9.30
CA THR A 105 -3.69 4.11 -8.07
C THR A 105 -4.41 3.63 -6.83
N THR A 106 -5.72 3.85 -6.74
CA THR A 106 -6.53 3.50 -5.57
C THR A 106 -7.95 3.10 -5.95
N PHE A 107 -8.63 2.40 -5.05
CA PHE A 107 -10.04 2.08 -5.19
C PHE A 107 -10.91 3.27 -4.76
N ALA A 108 -11.99 3.50 -5.49
CA ALA A 108 -12.94 4.56 -5.23
C ALA A 108 -14.35 4.01 -5.06
N TYR A 109 -15.13 4.69 -4.22
CA TYR A 109 -16.55 4.46 -4.01
C TYR A 109 -17.32 5.75 -4.28
N MET A 110 -18.29 5.70 -5.20
CA MET A 110 -19.08 6.87 -5.60
C MET A 110 -18.22 8.11 -5.94
N GLY A 111 -17.05 7.90 -6.57
CA GLY A 111 -16.12 8.97 -6.96
C GLY A 111 -15.19 9.47 -5.86
N THR A 112 -15.24 8.89 -4.66
CA THR A 112 -14.32 9.21 -3.56
C THR A 112 -13.29 8.10 -3.39
N ASP A 113 -12.02 8.47 -3.40
CA ASP A 113 -10.92 7.52 -3.13
C ASP A 113 -11.04 6.95 -1.71
N VAL A 114 -10.94 5.63 -1.59
CA VAL A 114 -11.05 4.91 -0.34
C VAL A 114 -9.65 4.64 0.20
N THR A 115 -9.33 5.21 1.36
CA THR A 115 -8.03 5.12 2.01
C THR A 115 -8.05 4.31 3.30
N GLN A 116 -9.25 3.93 3.78
CA GLN A 116 -9.41 3.04 4.92
C GLN A 116 -10.80 2.40 4.89
N ILE A 117 -10.88 1.14 5.31
CA ILE A 117 -12.14 0.43 5.55
C ILE A 117 -12.08 -0.31 6.89
N MET A 118 -13.19 -0.30 7.61
CA MET A 118 -13.41 -1.04 8.85
C MET A 118 -14.80 -1.68 8.83
N CYS A 119 -14.92 -2.91 9.33
CA CYS A 119 -16.20 -3.60 9.51
C CYS A 119 -16.60 -3.50 10.99
N ASN A 120 -17.71 -2.82 11.27
CA ASN A 120 -18.20 -2.60 12.62
C ASN A 120 -19.43 -3.48 12.83
N LEU A 121 -19.46 -4.22 13.94
CA LEU A 121 -20.56 -5.13 14.27
C LEU A 121 -21.22 -4.68 15.58
N THR A 122 -22.56 -4.69 15.61
CA THR A 122 -23.36 -4.37 16.81
C THR A 122 -24.51 -5.34 17.04
#